data_AF-A0A6G1FWH5-F1
#
_entry.id   AF-A0A6G1FWH5-F1
#
_cell.length_a   1.000
_cell.length_b   1.000
_cell.length_c   1.000
_cell.angle_alpha   90.00
_cell.angle_beta   90.00
_cell.angle_gamma   90.00
#
_symmetry.space_group_name_H-M   'P 1'
#
loop_
_entity.id
_entity.type
_entity.pdbx_description
1 polymer ?
#
loop_
_entity_poly.entity_id
_entity_poly.type
_entity_poly.pdbx_seq_one_letter_code
_entity_poly.pdbx_strand_id
1 'polypeptide(L)'
;ASTHATDNKHHILLAASGSVATIKLPLIAAALAAHPTVSLRLLLTPSATHFLQSQSAEQPALESLAAIPRVDAIYQDADEWTVPWVRGNSILHIELRKWAHVMVVAPMSANTLAKMVHGVADNLLTSVIRAWDTTGLVDLYRKKLILVAPAMNTAMWEQPITGRQVGVLEGEWGVKVGGWVELLRPQEKTLSCGDTGNGAMYEWTGIVREVERRLGL
;
A
#
# COMPACT_ATOMS: atom_id res chain seq x y z
N ALA A 1 8.35 18.64 -4.09
CA ALA A 1 7.74 18.61 -2.75
C ALA A 1 6.70 19.70 -2.47
N SER A 2 6.99 21.01 -2.59
CA SER A 2 6.09 22.09 -2.09
C SER A 2 4.76 22.28 -2.84
N THR A 3 4.67 21.86 -4.10
CA THR A 3 3.49 22.10 -4.96
C THR A 3 2.25 21.31 -4.57
N HIS A 4 2.41 20.17 -3.90
CA HIS A 4 1.30 19.26 -3.54
C HIS A 4 0.69 19.56 -2.18
N ALA A 5 1.41 20.27 -1.30
CA ALA A 5 0.90 20.61 0.03
C ALA A 5 -0.28 21.62 -0.03
N THR A 6 -0.45 22.32 -1.15
CA THR A 6 -1.40 23.43 -1.31
C THR A 6 -2.36 23.25 -2.48
N ASP A 7 -2.44 22.05 -3.09
CA ASP A 7 -3.30 21.82 -4.26
C ASP A 7 -4.73 21.39 -3.91
N ASN A 8 -5.08 21.43 -2.61
CA ASN A 8 -6.39 21.03 -2.06
C ASN A 8 -6.80 19.59 -2.44
N LYS A 9 -5.83 18.71 -2.69
CA LYS A 9 -6.08 17.28 -2.96
C LYS A 9 -5.68 16.38 -1.80
N HIS A 10 -6.29 15.21 -1.77
CA HIS A 10 -5.85 14.08 -0.96
C HIS A 10 -4.91 13.19 -1.80
N HIS A 11 -3.61 13.29 -1.52
CA HIS A 11 -2.57 12.47 -2.14
C HIS A 11 -2.49 11.09 -1.49
N ILE A 12 -2.84 10.06 -2.23
CA ILE A 12 -2.91 8.67 -1.77
C ILE A 12 -1.84 7.86 -2.50
N LEU A 13 -0.91 7.27 -1.74
CA LEU A 13 0.06 6.33 -2.27
C LEU A 13 -0.50 4.91 -2.13
N LEU A 14 -1.01 4.36 -3.22
CA LEU A 14 -1.63 3.04 -3.24
C LEU A 14 -0.62 2.00 -3.75
N ALA A 15 -0.16 1.15 -2.85
CA ALA A 15 0.88 0.18 -3.10
C ALA A 15 0.34 -1.26 -3.13
N ALA A 16 0.97 -2.10 -3.95
CA ALA A 16 0.69 -3.53 -4.00
C ALA A 16 1.98 -4.36 -3.97
N SER A 17 1.90 -5.49 -3.27
CA SER A 17 2.98 -6.48 -3.19
C SER A 17 2.51 -7.87 -3.65
N GLY A 18 3.44 -8.83 -3.76
CA GLY A 18 3.20 -10.13 -4.38
C GLY A 18 2.13 -11.00 -3.71
N SER A 19 0.87 -10.82 -4.11
CA SER A 19 -0.28 -11.63 -3.72
C SER A 19 -1.34 -11.61 -4.83
N VAL A 20 -2.09 -12.70 -4.98
CA VAL A 20 -3.17 -12.83 -5.99
C VAL A 20 -4.19 -11.71 -5.86
N ALA A 21 -4.42 -11.20 -4.65
CA ALA A 21 -5.34 -10.09 -4.41
C ALA A 21 -4.97 -8.77 -5.12
N THR A 22 -3.79 -8.68 -5.74
CA THR A 22 -3.37 -7.54 -6.59
C THR A 22 -4.34 -7.30 -7.75
N ILE A 23 -5.07 -8.33 -8.20
CA ILE A 23 -6.13 -8.17 -9.21
C ILE A 23 -7.27 -7.23 -8.78
N LYS A 24 -7.38 -6.94 -7.48
CA LYS A 24 -8.36 -6.00 -6.93
C LYS A 24 -7.86 -4.55 -6.86
N LEU A 25 -6.57 -4.32 -7.13
CA LEU A 25 -5.96 -2.99 -7.15
C LEU A 25 -6.69 -1.98 -8.07
N PRO A 26 -7.07 -2.33 -9.32
CA PRO A 26 -7.82 -1.40 -10.16
C PRO A 26 -9.18 -1.01 -9.56
N LEU A 27 -9.83 -1.92 -8.83
CA LEU A 27 -11.12 -1.63 -8.20
C LEU A 27 -10.96 -0.59 -7.08
N ILE A 28 -9.92 -0.74 -6.26
CA ILE A 28 -9.58 0.23 -5.21
C ILE A 28 -9.23 1.58 -5.83
N ALA A 29 -8.36 1.59 -6.85
CA ALA A 29 -7.93 2.80 -7.53
C ALA A 29 -9.12 3.53 -8.18
N ALA A 30 -9.98 2.81 -8.93
CA ALA A 30 -11.13 3.40 -9.60
C ALA A 30 -12.16 3.98 -8.62
N ALA A 31 -12.41 3.29 -7.50
CA ALA A 31 -13.34 3.79 -6.48
C ALA A 31 -12.82 5.06 -5.79
N LEU A 32 -11.54 5.09 -5.41
CA LEU A 32 -10.91 6.29 -4.85
C LEU A 32 -10.84 7.44 -5.87
N ALA A 33 -10.59 7.13 -7.14
CA ALA A 33 -10.56 8.09 -8.24
C ALA A 33 -11.92 8.74 -8.55
N ALA A 34 -13.03 8.18 -8.06
CA ALA A 34 -14.34 8.80 -8.19
C ALA A 34 -14.42 10.13 -7.41
N HIS A 35 -13.58 10.31 -6.39
CA HIS A 35 -13.53 11.53 -5.58
C HIS A 35 -12.75 12.64 -6.29
N PRO A 36 -13.34 13.83 -6.51
CA PRO A 36 -12.74 14.87 -7.33
C PRO A 36 -11.49 15.51 -6.70
N THR A 37 -11.32 15.35 -5.40
CA THR A 37 -10.19 15.84 -4.61
C THR A 37 -9.08 14.81 -4.46
N VAL A 38 -9.20 13.59 -4.99
CA VAL A 38 -8.17 12.56 -4.87
C VAL A 38 -7.11 12.69 -5.97
N SER A 39 -5.87 12.37 -5.62
CA SER A 39 -4.75 12.16 -6.52
C SER A 39 -4.01 10.89 -6.08
N LEU A 40 -3.83 9.96 -7.02
CA LEU A 40 -3.29 8.63 -6.77
C LEU A 40 -1.92 8.49 -7.41
N ARG A 41 -0.99 7.89 -6.66
CA ARG A 41 0.21 7.29 -7.24
C ARG A 41 0.24 5.84 -6.85
N LEU A 42 0.52 4.98 -7.82
CA LEU A 42 0.63 3.55 -7.59
C LEU A 42 2.08 3.15 -7.37
N LEU A 43 2.31 2.20 -6.47
CA LEU A 43 3.65 1.66 -6.20
C LEU A 43 3.61 0.13 -6.18
N LEU A 44 4.26 -0.49 -7.16
CA LEU A 44 4.17 -1.93 -7.39
C LEU A 44 5.53 -2.59 -7.16
N THR A 45 5.56 -3.60 -6.28
CA THR A 45 6.74 -4.48 -6.21
C THR A 45 6.85 -5.33 -7.49
N PRO A 46 8.04 -5.81 -7.87
CA PRO A 46 8.19 -6.74 -8.99
C PRO A 46 7.28 -7.98 -8.88
N SER A 47 7.07 -8.50 -7.67
CA SER A 47 6.18 -9.64 -7.48
C SER A 47 4.69 -9.31 -7.68
N ALA A 48 4.28 -8.05 -7.48
CA ALA A 48 2.90 -7.62 -7.71
C ALA A 48 2.57 -7.57 -9.20
N THR A 49 3.53 -7.15 -10.03
CA THR A 49 3.32 -6.98 -11.48
C THR A 49 3.06 -8.31 -12.19
N HIS A 50 3.50 -9.43 -11.64
CA HIS A 50 3.14 -10.77 -12.14
C HIS A 50 1.64 -11.05 -12.13
N PHE A 51 0.85 -10.38 -11.30
CA PHE A 51 -0.61 -10.52 -11.27
C PHE A 51 -1.33 -9.53 -12.19
N LEU A 52 -0.59 -8.72 -12.94
CA LEU A 52 -1.08 -7.64 -13.80
C LEU A 52 -0.61 -7.82 -15.26
N GLN A 53 -0.57 -9.06 -15.75
CA GLN A 53 -0.01 -9.40 -17.06
C GLN A 53 -1.07 -9.77 -18.11
N SER A 54 -2.35 -9.47 -17.87
CA SER A 54 -3.45 -9.85 -18.78
C SER A 54 -3.53 -11.35 -19.07
N GLN A 55 -3.05 -12.19 -18.16
CA GLN A 55 -2.88 -13.62 -18.38
C GLN A 55 -4.16 -14.44 -18.12
N SER A 56 -5.22 -13.80 -17.62
CA SER A 56 -6.57 -14.35 -17.52
C SER A 56 -7.61 -13.22 -17.52
N ALA A 57 -8.90 -13.55 -17.68
CA ALA A 57 -9.98 -12.56 -17.68
C ALA A 57 -10.08 -11.77 -16.35
N GLU A 58 -9.62 -12.33 -15.24
CA GLU A 58 -9.64 -11.69 -13.93
C GLU A 58 -8.38 -10.86 -13.63
N GLN A 59 -7.33 -10.99 -14.45
CA GLN A 59 -6.05 -10.32 -14.26
C GLN A 59 -5.89 -9.19 -15.27
N PRO A 60 -5.98 -7.93 -14.84
CA PRO A 60 -5.87 -6.78 -15.74
C PRO A 60 -4.42 -6.58 -16.21
N ALA A 61 -4.22 -5.83 -17.29
CA ALA A 61 -2.90 -5.39 -17.72
C ALA A 61 -2.41 -4.23 -16.83
N LEU A 62 -1.12 -4.19 -16.47
CA LEU A 62 -0.52 -3.10 -15.69
C LEU A 62 -0.77 -1.74 -16.34
N GLU A 63 -0.68 -1.66 -17.66
CA GLU A 63 -0.87 -0.44 -18.45
C GLU A 63 -2.29 0.12 -18.31
N SER A 64 -3.28 -0.75 -18.07
CA SER A 64 -4.68 -0.32 -17.88
C SER A 64 -4.87 0.52 -16.62
N LEU A 65 -4.00 0.35 -15.62
CA LEU A 65 -4.05 1.15 -14.39
C LEU A 65 -3.76 2.62 -14.65
N ALA A 66 -2.92 2.94 -15.64
CA ALA A 66 -2.59 4.32 -16.00
C ALA A 66 -3.76 5.06 -16.65
N ALA A 67 -4.73 4.32 -17.21
CA ALA A 67 -5.95 4.89 -17.79
C ALA A 67 -7.02 5.23 -16.73
N ILE A 68 -6.84 4.81 -15.48
CA ILE A 68 -7.77 5.12 -14.40
C ILE A 68 -7.66 6.63 -14.10
N PRO A 69 -8.78 7.38 -14.06
CA PRO A 69 -8.74 8.80 -13.74
C PRO A 69 -7.97 9.07 -12.45
N ARG A 70 -7.22 10.18 -12.39
CA ARG A 70 -6.48 10.62 -11.19
C ARG A 70 -5.37 9.70 -10.71
N VAL A 71 -5.05 8.62 -11.45
CA VAL A 71 -3.76 7.93 -11.31
C VAL A 71 -2.73 8.77 -12.04
N ASP A 72 -1.96 9.54 -11.26
CA ASP A 72 -0.99 10.50 -11.77
C ASP A 72 0.34 9.83 -12.16
N ALA A 73 0.68 8.71 -11.55
CA ALA A 73 1.86 7.92 -11.87
C ALA A 73 1.79 6.48 -11.32
N ILE A 74 2.56 5.58 -11.94
CA ILE A 74 2.80 4.22 -11.48
C ILE A 74 4.32 4.05 -11.36
N TYR A 75 4.78 3.61 -10.18
CA TYR A 75 6.19 3.41 -9.89
C TYR A 75 6.51 1.95 -9.58
N GLN A 76 7.72 1.55 -9.95
CA GLN A 76 8.37 0.27 -9.71
C GLN A 76 9.82 0.52 -9.23
N ASP A 77 10.50 -0.53 -8.78
CA ASP A 77 11.87 -0.41 -8.24
C ASP A 77 12.87 0.23 -9.24
N ALA A 78 12.69 -0.03 -10.54
CA ALA A 78 13.56 0.53 -11.58
C ALA A 78 13.46 2.07 -11.69
N ASP A 79 12.33 2.67 -11.32
CA ASP A 79 12.10 4.11 -11.39
C ASP A 79 12.94 4.88 -10.37
N GLU A 80 13.37 4.21 -9.29
CA GLU A 80 14.25 4.79 -8.28
C GLU A 80 15.65 5.09 -8.83
N TRP A 81 16.08 4.32 -9.83
CA TRP A 81 17.44 4.30 -10.35
C TRP A 81 17.56 4.73 -11.81
N THR A 82 16.48 5.28 -12.40
CA THR A 82 16.47 5.71 -13.82
C THR A 82 17.55 6.74 -14.12
N VAL A 83 17.83 7.63 -13.16
CA VAL A 83 18.92 8.61 -13.25
C VAL A 83 19.94 8.29 -12.16
N PRO A 84 21.21 8.00 -12.49
CA PRO A 84 22.26 7.83 -11.51
C PRO A 84 22.33 9.03 -10.57
N TRP A 85 22.26 8.78 -9.28
CA TRP A 85 22.16 9.84 -8.29
C TRP A 85 23.47 10.64 -8.20
N VAL A 86 23.36 11.97 -8.21
CA VAL A 86 24.42 12.89 -7.76
C VAL A 86 23.89 13.83 -6.68
N ARG A 87 24.81 14.45 -5.94
CA ARG A 87 24.44 15.37 -4.85
C ARG A 87 23.53 16.48 -5.38
N GLY A 88 22.38 16.64 -4.73
CA GLY A 88 21.37 17.64 -5.08
C GLY A 88 20.15 17.06 -5.81
N ASN A 89 20.23 15.83 -6.35
CA ASN A 89 19.05 15.15 -6.88
C ASN A 89 18.09 14.75 -5.77
N SER A 90 16.80 14.82 -6.08
CA SER A 90 15.75 14.19 -5.28
C SER A 90 15.87 12.67 -5.31
N ILE A 91 15.49 12.02 -4.21
CA ILE A 91 15.44 10.57 -4.09
C ILE A 91 13.96 10.15 -4.13
N LEU A 92 13.61 9.22 -5.03
CA LEU A 92 12.20 8.92 -5.33
C LEU A 92 11.41 8.50 -4.09
N HIS A 93 11.90 7.55 -3.29
CA HIS A 93 11.16 7.09 -2.10
C HIS A 93 10.94 8.22 -1.07
N ILE A 94 11.87 9.18 -0.98
CA ILE A 94 11.74 10.35 -0.11
C ILE A 94 10.66 11.30 -0.65
N GLU A 95 10.64 11.55 -1.96
CA GLU A 95 9.63 12.42 -2.57
C GLU A 95 8.24 11.79 -2.52
N LEU A 96 8.11 10.48 -2.71
CA LEU A 96 6.85 9.74 -2.54
C LEU A 96 6.34 9.85 -1.10
N ARG A 97 7.21 9.69 -0.10
CA ARG A 97 6.85 9.87 1.31
C ARG A 97 6.38 11.29 1.61
N LYS A 98 7.09 12.31 1.12
CA LYS A 98 6.69 13.72 1.31
C LYS A 98 5.33 14.00 0.67
N TRP A 99 5.13 13.50 -0.54
CA TRP A 99 3.93 13.69 -1.36
C TRP A 99 2.67 13.08 -0.72
N ALA A 100 2.77 11.86 -0.17
CA ALA A 100 1.60 11.13 0.31
C ALA A 100 1.02 11.71 1.62
N HIS A 101 -0.31 11.86 1.66
CA HIS A 101 -1.06 12.11 2.89
C HIS A 101 -1.39 10.82 3.65
N VAL A 102 -1.50 9.71 2.93
CA VAL A 102 -1.72 8.35 3.44
C VAL A 102 -1.10 7.35 2.46
N MET A 103 -0.57 6.25 2.98
CA MET A 103 -0.21 5.08 2.17
C MET A 103 -1.19 3.94 2.44
N VAL A 104 -1.55 3.22 1.40
CA VAL A 104 -2.35 1.99 1.47
C VAL A 104 -1.54 0.87 0.84
N VAL A 105 -1.22 -0.18 1.59
CA VAL A 105 -0.55 -1.38 1.05
C VAL A 105 -1.59 -2.50 0.94
N ALA A 106 -2.16 -2.65 -0.26
CA ALA A 106 -3.28 -3.55 -0.53
C ALA A 106 -3.14 -4.19 -1.93
N PRO A 107 -2.68 -5.46 -2.00
CA PRO A 107 -2.34 -6.35 -0.89
C PRO A 107 -0.95 -6.14 -0.30
N MET A 108 -0.82 -6.49 0.99
CA MET A 108 0.46 -6.76 1.66
C MET A 108 0.74 -8.27 1.71
N SER A 109 1.77 -8.72 1.01
CA SER A 109 2.27 -10.09 1.07
C SER A 109 2.94 -10.37 2.43
N ALA A 110 3.06 -11.65 2.80
CA ALA A 110 3.81 -12.04 4.01
C ALA A 110 5.26 -11.57 3.97
N ASN A 111 5.89 -11.58 2.78
CA ASN A 111 7.26 -11.11 2.60
C ASN A 111 7.38 -9.60 2.89
N THR A 112 6.49 -8.77 2.34
CA THR A 112 6.48 -7.33 2.61
C THR A 112 6.15 -7.05 4.08
N LEU A 113 5.22 -7.80 4.69
CA LEU A 113 4.92 -7.70 6.12
C LEU A 113 6.17 -7.96 6.97
N ALA A 114 6.88 -9.05 6.67
CA ALA A 114 8.10 -9.41 7.37
C ALA A 114 9.18 -8.32 7.20
N LYS A 115 9.40 -7.85 5.98
CA LYS A 115 10.36 -6.76 5.69
C LYS A 115 10.02 -5.48 6.45
N MET A 116 8.74 -5.09 6.45
CA MET A 116 8.26 -3.92 7.17
C MET A 116 8.53 -4.02 8.67
N VAL A 117 8.15 -5.13 9.31
CA VAL A 117 8.34 -5.31 10.76
C VAL A 117 9.82 -5.43 11.15
N HIS A 118 10.64 -6.08 10.32
CA HIS A 118 12.07 -6.27 10.59
C HIS A 118 12.96 -5.12 10.07
N GLY A 119 12.38 -4.08 9.47
CA GLY A 119 13.11 -2.88 9.04
C GLY A 119 13.96 -3.06 7.78
N VAL A 120 13.67 -4.06 6.95
CA VAL A 120 14.32 -4.26 5.64
C VAL A 120 13.76 -3.24 4.66
N ALA A 121 14.65 -2.54 3.96
CA ALA A 121 14.34 -1.50 2.97
C ALA A 121 15.17 -1.75 1.69
N ASP A 122 14.80 -2.77 0.94
CA ASP A 122 15.57 -3.30 -0.20
C ASP A 122 14.85 -3.14 -1.56
N ASN A 123 13.69 -2.50 -1.56
CA ASN A 123 12.93 -2.14 -2.76
C ASN A 123 12.18 -0.83 -2.55
N LEU A 124 11.62 -0.25 -3.61
CA LEU A 124 11.05 1.09 -3.54
C LEU A 124 9.92 1.17 -2.50
N LEU A 125 9.03 0.17 -2.44
CA LEU A 125 7.96 0.11 -1.44
C LEU A 125 8.49 0.12 0.01
N THR A 126 9.42 -0.78 0.32
CA THR A 126 9.96 -0.92 1.68
C THR A 126 10.83 0.27 2.07
N SER A 127 11.52 0.89 1.11
CA SER A 127 12.23 2.16 1.30
C SER A 127 11.28 3.30 1.66
N VAL A 128 10.13 3.44 1.00
CA VAL A 128 9.12 4.45 1.38
C VAL A 128 8.57 4.16 2.78
N ILE A 129 8.23 2.90 3.09
CA ILE A 129 7.74 2.50 4.41
C ILE A 129 8.77 2.83 5.50
N ARG A 130 10.06 2.52 5.26
CA ARG A 130 11.12 2.77 6.23
C ARG A 130 11.38 4.27 6.44
N ALA A 131 11.18 5.07 5.41
CA ALA A 131 11.31 6.52 5.46
C ALA A 131 10.04 7.24 5.93
N TRP A 132 8.97 6.52 6.26
CA TRP A 132 7.67 7.10 6.63
C TRP A 132 7.77 8.00 7.86
N ASP A 133 7.15 9.18 7.81
CA ASP A 133 7.10 10.07 8.97
C ASP A 133 5.99 9.63 9.93
N THR A 134 6.39 8.81 10.89
CA THR A 134 5.52 8.24 11.93
C THR A 134 5.17 9.23 13.04
N THR A 135 5.82 10.39 13.06
CA THR A 135 5.71 11.39 14.14
C THR A 135 5.03 12.68 13.69
N GLY A 136 5.12 13.02 12.40
CA GLY A 136 4.74 14.32 11.85
C GLY A 136 5.80 15.41 12.07
N LEU A 137 6.91 15.11 12.73
CA LEU A 137 7.97 16.07 13.05
C LEU A 137 9.01 16.20 11.93
N VAL A 138 9.06 15.26 10.99
CA VAL A 138 10.05 15.29 9.88
C VAL A 138 9.51 16.12 8.72
N ASP A 139 8.25 15.90 8.34
CA ASP A 139 7.59 16.65 7.28
C ASP A 139 6.91 17.93 7.79
N LEU A 140 6.95 18.19 9.11
CA LEU A 140 6.42 19.39 9.79
C LEU A 140 4.95 19.69 9.44
N TYR A 141 4.12 18.66 9.34
CA TYR A 141 2.73 18.78 8.95
C TYR A 141 1.81 18.04 9.92
N ARG A 142 1.60 16.75 9.68
CA ARG A 142 0.80 15.87 10.54
C ARG A 142 1.38 14.47 10.51
N LYS A 143 1.13 13.70 11.56
CA LYS A 143 1.42 12.26 11.56
C LYS A 143 0.65 11.58 10.42
N LYS A 144 1.37 10.91 9.53
CA LYS A 144 0.81 10.21 8.36
C LYS A 144 0.53 8.74 8.70
N LEU A 145 -0.50 8.16 8.08
CA LEU A 145 -0.90 6.77 8.34
C LEU A 145 -0.50 5.84 7.19
N ILE A 146 -0.19 4.59 7.55
CA ILE A 146 -0.16 3.48 6.59
C ILE A 146 -1.30 2.52 6.93
N LEU A 147 -2.19 2.29 5.98
CA LEU A 147 -3.18 1.22 6.04
C LEU A 147 -2.58 0.00 5.37
N VAL A 148 -2.63 -1.15 6.02
CA VAL A 148 -2.04 -2.40 5.50
C VAL A 148 -3.11 -3.48 5.45
N ALA A 149 -3.28 -4.11 4.30
CA ALA A 149 -4.23 -5.20 4.09
C ALA A 149 -3.47 -6.48 3.71
N PRO A 150 -3.05 -7.29 4.70
CA PRO A 150 -2.38 -8.56 4.41
C PRO A 150 -3.23 -9.49 3.58
N ALA A 151 -2.59 -10.22 2.66
CA ALA A 151 -3.25 -11.20 1.81
C ALA A 151 -2.29 -12.35 1.50
N MET A 152 -2.56 -13.52 2.08
CA MET A 152 -1.70 -14.70 1.97
C MET A 152 -2.50 -15.98 2.14
N ASN A 153 -1.89 -17.13 1.89
CA ASN A 153 -2.53 -18.41 2.17
C ASN A 153 -2.79 -18.57 3.69
N THR A 154 -3.85 -19.29 4.07
CA THR A 154 -4.21 -19.61 5.46
C THR A 154 -3.03 -20.15 6.27
N ALA A 155 -2.26 -21.10 5.73
CA ALA A 155 -1.12 -21.68 6.43
C ALA A 155 0.02 -20.67 6.66
N MET A 156 0.11 -19.61 5.84
CA MET A 156 1.03 -18.49 6.06
C MET A 156 0.49 -17.53 7.12
N TRP A 157 -0.82 -17.31 7.14
CA TRP A 157 -1.48 -16.45 8.13
C TRP A 157 -1.38 -17.04 9.55
N GLU A 158 -1.61 -18.34 9.68
CA GLU A 158 -1.49 -19.11 10.93
C GLU A 158 -0.04 -19.33 11.39
N GLN A 159 0.96 -18.90 10.61
CA GLN A 159 2.35 -18.99 11.07
C GLN A 159 2.57 -18.16 12.34
N PRO A 160 3.27 -18.69 13.36
CA PRO A 160 3.59 -17.93 14.57
C PRO A 160 4.36 -16.63 14.30
N ILE A 161 5.19 -16.61 13.24
CA ILE A 161 5.93 -15.42 12.82
C ILE A 161 4.97 -14.32 12.33
N THR A 162 3.96 -14.69 11.53
CA THR A 162 2.92 -13.76 11.08
C THR A 162 2.15 -13.21 12.26
N GLY A 163 1.78 -14.06 13.24
CA GLY A 163 1.12 -13.62 14.47
C GLY A 163 1.94 -12.59 15.25
N ARG A 164 3.26 -12.80 15.39
CA ARG A 164 4.15 -11.82 16.04
C ARG A 164 4.23 -10.50 15.28
N GLN A 165 4.37 -10.56 13.95
CA GLN A 165 4.45 -9.39 13.09
C GLN A 165 3.16 -8.58 13.12
N VAL A 166 2.00 -9.24 13.03
CA VAL A 166 0.68 -8.64 13.19
C VAL A 166 0.52 -8.00 14.58
N GLY A 167 1.01 -8.66 15.63
CA GLY A 167 1.03 -8.13 16.99
C GLY A 167 1.77 -6.79 17.11
N VAL A 168 2.89 -6.62 16.40
CA VAL A 168 3.60 -5.31 16.34
C VAL A 168 2.74 -4.25 15.66
N LEU A 169 2.09 -4.59 14.55
CA LEU A 169 1.26 -3.64 13.79
C LEU A 169 0.04 -3.16 14.58
N GLU A 170 -0.61 -4.04 15.35
CA GLU A 170 -1.79 -3.69 16.15
C GLU A 170 -1.44 -3.11 17.52
N GLY A 171 -0.32 -3.57 18.09
CA GLY A 171 0.22 -3.10 19.35
C GLY A 171 1.03 -1.83 19.14
N GLU A 172 2.35 -1.95 19.19
CA GLU A 172 3.29 -0.81 19.22
C GLU A 172 3.04 0.24 18.12
N TRP A 173 2.69 -0.19 16.91
CA TRP A 173 2.50 0.73 15.78
C TRP A 173 1.03 1.07 15.53
N GLY A 174 0.11 0.46 16.27
CA GLY A 174 -1.32 0.50 16.01
C GLY A 174 -1.93 1.86 16.28
N VAL A 175 -2.79 2.33 15.36
CA VAL A 175 -3.58 3.56 15.53
C VAL A 175 -4.40 3.59 16.83
N LYS A 176 -4.81 2.43 17.37
CA LYS A 176 -5.58 2.31 18.62
C LYS A 176 -4.80 2.76 19.86
N VAL A 177 -3.47 2.67 19.84
CA VAL A 177 -2.58 3.14 20.92
C VAL A 177 -1.86 4.45 20.55
N GLY A 178 -2.37 5.16 19.54
CA GLY A 178 -1.76 6.40 19.07
C GLY A 178 -0.58 6.20 18.10
N GLY A 179 -0.40 5.00 17.55
CA GLY A 179 0.57 4.71 16.50
C GLY A 179 0.19 5.29 15.13
N TRP A 180 0.71 4.69 14.07
CA TRP A 180 0.66 5.18 12.69
C TRP A 180 0.28 4.11 11.66
N VAL A 181 0.11 2.85 12.08
CA VAL A 181 -0.32 1.74 11.22
C VAL A 181 -1.76 1.34 11.56
N GLU A 182 -2.57 1.16 10.53
CA GLU A 182 -3.89 0.56 10.63
C GLU A 182 -3.89 -0.77 9.89
N LEU A 183 -3.97 -1.85 10.66
CA LEU A 183 -4.10 -3.20 10.13
C LEU A 183 -5.55 -3.48 9.73
N LEU A 184 -5.77 -3.74 8.45
CA LEU A 184 -7.01 -4.25 7.90
C LEU A 184 -6.90 -5.78 7.84
N ARG A 185 -7.39 -6.44 8.90
CA ARG A 185 -7.25 -7.90 9.05
C ARG A 185 -7.87 -8.65 7.87
N PRO A 186 -7.27 -9.76 7.43
CA PRO A 186 -7.87 -10.68 6.47
C PRO A 186 -9.28 -11.14 6.85
N GLN A 187 -10.05 -11.53 5.84
CA GLN A 187 -11.38 -12.12 6.00
C GLN A 187 -11.33 -13.64 5.94
N GLU A 188 -12.23 -14.27 6.68
CA GLU A 188 -12.57 -15.68 6.50
C GLU A 188 -13.42 -15.83 5.22
N LYS A 189 -12.93 -16.64 4.28
CA LYS A 189 -13.69 -17.06 3.10
C LYS A 189 -13.67 -18.58 3.01
N THR A 190 -14.83 -19.17 2.77
CA THR A 190 -14.93 -20.60 2.44
C THR A 190 -14.29 -20.82 1.07
N LEU A 191 -13.24 -21.65 1.03
CA LEU A 191 -12.57 -22.08 -0.18
C LEU A 191 -13.46 -23.08 -0.94
N SER A 192 -13.25 -23.20 -2.25
CA SER A 192 -14.02 -24.11 -3.10
C SER A 192 -13.92 -25.60 -2.70
N CYS A 193 -12.95 -25.97 -1.86
CA CYS A 193 -12.80 -27.31 -1.28
C CYS A 193 -13.61 -27.53 0.01
N GLY A 194 -14.29 -26.51 0.55
CA GLY A 194 -15.03 -26.57 1.81
C GLY A 194 -14.26 -26.09 3.05
N ASP A 195 -12.94 -25.89 2.94
CA ASP A 195 -12.13 -25.36 4.03
C ASP A 195 -12.36 -23.85 4.22
N THR A 196 -12.39 -23.38 5.47
CA THR A 196 -12.43 -21.93 5.75
C THR A 196 -11.01 -21.38 5.73
N GLY A 197 -10.71 -20.49 4.78
CA GLY A 197 -9.43 -19.81 4.69
C GLY A 197 -9.50 -18.40 5.27
N ASN A 198 -8.65 -18.08 6.24
CA ASN A 198 -8.65 -16.79 6.94
C ASN A 198 -7.53 -15.85 6.49
N GLY A 199 -6.85 -16.14 5.38
CA GLY A 199 -5.77 -15.31 4.83
C GLY A 199 -6.20 -14.38 3.67
N ALA A 200 -7.49 -14.38 3.30
CA ALA A 200 -7.99 -13.58 2.20
C ALA A 200 -7.92 -12.08 2.54
N MET A 201 -7.47 -11.25 1.60
CA MET A 201 -7.38 -9.79 1.80
C MET A 201 -8.71 -9.23 2.33
N TYR A 202 -8.63 -8.23 3.21
CA TYR A 202 -9.80 -7.42 3.57
C TYR A 202 -10.52 -6.95 2.30
N GLU A 203 -11.87 -7.01 2.31
CA GLU A 203 -12.64 -6.74 1.10
C GLU A 203 -12.32 -5.34 0.57
N TRP A 204 -12.06 -5.24 -0.74
CA TRP A 204 -11.53 -4.03 -1.35
C TRP A 204 -12.46 -2.81 -1.13
N THR A 205 -13.77 -3.03 -1.08
CA THR A 205 -14.74 -1.98 -0.74
C THR A 205 -14.57 -1.46 0.69
N GLY A 206 -14.22 -2.35 1.62
CA GLY A 206 -13.91 -1.98 3.00
C GLY A 206 -12.60 -1.19 3.10
N ILE A 207 -11.59 -1.51 2.29
CA ILE A 207 -10.34 -0.75 2.21
C ILE A 207 -10.65 0.69 1.75
N VAL A 208 -11.44 0.85 0.70
CA VAL A 208 -11.88 2.16 0.19
C VAL A 208 -12.59 2.96 1.29
N ARG A 209 -13.57 2.35 1.97
CA ARG A 209 -14.31 3.00 3.07
C ARG A 209 -13.40 3.48 4.21
N GLU A 210 -12.38 2.70 4.55
CA GLU A 210 -11.46 3.08 5.61
C GLU A 210 -10.56 4.25 5.17
N VAL A 211 -10.11 4.25 3.92
CA VAL A 211 -9.39 5.39 3.33
C VAL A 211 -10.26 6.64 3.31
N GLU A 212 -11.50 6.54 2.86
CA GLU A 212 -12.48 7.65 2.85
C GLU A 212 -12.67 8.21 4.26
N ARG A 213 -12.90 7.34 5.25
CA ARG A 213 -13.05 7.72 6.66
C ARG A 213 -11.83 8.47 7.20
N ARG A 214 -10.61 8.04 6.85
CA ARG A 214 -9.37 8.67 7.31
C ARG A 214 -9.10 10.02 6.66
N LEU A 215 -9.58 10.21 5.44
CA LEU A 215 -9.36 11.42 4.66
C LEU A 215 -10.52 12.41 4.75
N GLY A 216 -11.69 11.99 5.25
CA GLY A 216 -12.91 12.80 5.28
C GLY A 216 -13.51 13.03 3.90
N LEU A 217 -13.44 12.00 3.04
CA LEU A 217 -14.03 11.99 1.68
C LEU A 217 -15.52 11.68 1.72
#